data_AF-A0A971Q8Y5-F1
#
_entry.id   AF-A0A971Q8Y5-F1
#
_cell.length_a   1.000
_cell.length_b   1.000
_cell.length_c   1.000
_cell.angle_alpha   90.00
_cell.angle_beta   90.00
_cell.angle_gamma   90.00
#
_symmetry.space_group_name_H-M   'P 1'
#
loop_
_entity.id
_entity.type
_entity.pdbx_description
1 polymer ?
#
loop_
_entity_poly.entity_id
_entity_poly.type
_entity_poly.pdbx_seq_one_letter_code
_entity_poly.pdbx_strand_id
1 'polypeptide(L)'
;GSGPAAWLIREVLGVKPRRPGFAEVAIEPHCGDLAWARGTVPTPMGTISISWSKGSDGGLRVETDVPVGVGEARVWMEGLKSGHVDGSAVPLALDESGCKVLKVASAGRHMVELA
;
A
#
# COMPACT_ATOMS: atom_id res chain seq x y z
N GLY A 1 5.22 1.18 -22.61
CA GLY A 1 6.61 0.82 -22.26
C GLY A 1 6.61 -0.13 -21.09
N SER A 2 6.87 -1.42 -21.34
CA SER A 2 7.11 -2.41 -20.28
C SER A 2 8.60 -2.43 -19.98
N GLY A 3 9.05 -1.54 -19.10
CA GLY A 3 10.38 -1.64 -18.52
C GLY A 3 10.33 -2.67 -17.38
N PRO A 4 11.22 -3.68 -17.32
CA PRO A 4 11.26 -4.65 -16.22
C PRO A 4 11.38 -4.00 -14.84
N ALA A 5 11.92 -2.78 -14.76
CA ALA A 5 11.94 -1.96 -13.54
C ALA A 5 10.54 -1.62 -13.01
N ALA A 6 9.56 -1.31 -13.88
CA ALA A 6 8.19 -1.02 -13.46
C ALA A 6 7.47 -2.26 -12.93
N TRP A 7 7.81 -3.45 -13.45
CA TRP A 7 7.29 -4.72 -12.94
C TRP A 7 7.90 -5.05 -11.57
N LEU A 8 9.22 -4.94 -11.44
CA LEU A 8 9.91 -5.20 -10.18
C LEU A 8 9.42 -4.26 -9.06
N ILE A 9 9.22 -2.98 -9.36
CA ILE A 9 8.68 -1.99 -8.43
C ILE A 9 7.23 -2.34 -8.05
N ARG A 10 6.40 -2.80 -9.00
CA ARG A 10 5.02 -3.23 -8.70
C ARG A 10 4.97 -4.48 -7.85
N GLU A 11 5.85 -5.45 -8.07
CA GLU A 11 5.92 -6.68 -7.29
C GLU A 11 6.47 -6.42 -5.88
N VAL A 12 7.55 -5.63 -5.74
CA VAL A 12 8.14 -5.32 -4.43
C VAL A 12 7.25 -4.38 -3.60
N LEU A 13 6.56 -3.43 -4.24
CA LEU A 13 5.59 -2.56 -3.57
C LEU A 13 4.19 -3.20 -3.46
N GLY A 14 3.94 -4.28 -4.20
CA GLY A 14 2.68 -5.02 -4.26
C GLY A 14 1.47 -4.23 -4.73
N VAL A 15 1.65 -3.30 -5.69
CA VAL A 15 0.54 -2.48 -6.19
C VAL A 15 -0.27 -3.25 -7.23
N LYS A 16 -1.48 -3.69 -6.85
CA LYS A 16 -2.39 -4.43 -7.72
C LYS A 16 -3.73 -3.72 -7.88
N PRO A 17 -4.20 -3.46 -9.11
CA PRO A 17 -5.54 -2.94 -9.32
C PRO A 17 -6.58 -4.03 -9.00
N ARG A 18 -7.49 -3.77 -8.05
CA ARG A 18 -8.59 -4.68 -7.69
C ARG A 18 -9.85 -4.44 -8.52
N ARG A 19 -10.06 -3.21 -9.01
CA ARG A 19 -11.23 -2.85 -9.83
C ARG A 19 -10.85 -2.12 -11.12
N PRO A 20 -11.67 -2.27 -12.19
CA PRO A 20 -11.52 -1.50 -13.42
C PRO A 20 -11.44 0.00 -13.13
N GLY A 21 -10.58 0.70 -13.87
CA GLY A 21 -10.42 2.15 -13.72
C GLY A 21 -9.68 2.61 -12.45
N PHE A 22 -8.94 1.72 -11.76
CA PHE A 22 -8.21 2.06 -10.53
C PHE A 22 -9.12 2.59 -9.41
N ALA A 23 -10.41 2.23 -9.45
CA ALA A 23 -11.35 2.54 -8.39
C ALA A 23 -10.94 1.91 -7.04
N GLU A 24 -10.22 0.80 -7.09
CA GLU A 24 -9.64 0.15 -5.91
C GLU A 24 -8.25 -0.40 -6.25
N VAL A 25 -7.28 -0.11 -5.37
CA VAL A 25 -5.89 -0.56 -5.48
C VAL A 25 -5.50 -1.25 -4.18
N ALA A 26 -4.99 -2.46 -4.29
CA ALA A 26 -4.32 -3.15 -3.19
C ALA A 26 -2.83 -2.80 -3.20
N ILE A 27 -2.29 -2.48 -2.03
CA ILE A 27 -0.88 -2.29 -1.74
C ILE A 27 -0.50 -3.45 -0.82
N GLU A 28 0.26 -4.40 -1.35
CA GLU A 28 0.68 -5.63 -0.66
C GLU A 28 2.21 -5.65 -0.54
N PRO A 29 2.83 -4.90 0.39
CA PRO A 29 4.28 -4.81 0.49
C PRO A 29 4.91 -6.20 0.70
N HIS A 30 5.60 -6.70 -0.32
CA HIS A 30 6.32 -7.97 -0.24
C HIS A 30 7.69 -7.72 0.40
N CYS A 31 7.68 -7.68 1.73
CA CYS A 31 8.83 -7.17 2.46
C CYS A 31 10.03 -8.14 2.53
N GLY A 32 9.83 -9.45 2.32
CA GLY A 32 10.90 -10.46 2.28
C GLY A 32 11.99 -10.25 3.34
N ASP A 33 13.26 -10.21 2.91
CA ASP A 33 14.43 -9.85 3.73
C ASP A 33 14.80 -8.36 3.66
N LEU A 34 14.03 -7.54 2.92
CA LEU A 34 14.30 -6.12 2.75
C LEU A 34 13.89 -5.34 4.01
N ALA A 35 14.75 -4.44 4.46
CA ALA A 35 14.44 -3.52 5.57
C ALA A 35 13.52 -2.37 5.13
N TRP A 36 13.62 -1.94 3.87
CA TRP A 36 12.84 -0.87 3.29
C TRP A 36 12.79 -1.01 1.77
N ALA A 37 11.76 -0.42 1.15
CA ALA A 37 11.72 -0.22 -0.29
C ALA A 37 10.94 1.07 -0.63
N ARG A 38 11.30 1.68 -1.75
CA ARG A 38 10.62 2.87 -2.27
C ARG A 38 10.52 2.80 -3.78
N GLY A 39 9.37 3.24 -4.32
CA GLY A 39 9.21 3.41 -5.75
C GLY A 39 7.93 4.13 -6.11
N THR A 40 7.73 4.27 -7.41
CA THR A 40 6.60 4.99 -7.98
C THR A 40 5.95 4.15 -9.07
N VAL A 41 4.62 4.05 -9.04
CA VAL A 41 3.85 3.31 -10.02
C VAL A 41 3.07 4.29 -10.88
N PRO A 42 3.39 4.42 -12.19
CA PRO A 42 2.59 5.22 -13.09
C PRO A 42 1.25 4.52 -13.32
N THR A 43 0.15 5.26 -13.07
CA THR A 43 -1.22 4.84 -13.37
C THR A 43 -1.89 5.85 -14.31
N PRO A 44 -2.97 5.49 -15.02
CA PRO A 44 -3.71 6.43 -15.86
C PRO A 44 -4.26 7.64 -15.10
N MET A 45 -4.53 7.50 -13.79
CA MET A 45 -5.04 8.57 -12.93
C MET A 45 -3.92 9.48 -12.38
N GLY A 46 -2.65 9.11 -12.57
CA GLY A 46 -1.50 9.79 -11.99
C GLY A 46 -0.45 8.82 -11.47
N THR A 47 0.61 9.34 -10.87
CA THR A 47 1.69 8.50 -10.32
C THR A 47 1.42 8.24 -8.85
N ILE A 48 1.36 6.96 -8.46
CA ILE A 48 1.28 6.55 -7.06
C ILE A 48 2.71 6.42 -6.53
N SER A 49 3.07 7.16 -5.48
CA SER A 49 4.37 6.99 -4.82
C SER A 49 4.20 6.16 -3.57
N ILE A 50 5.05 5.14 -3.36
CA ILE A 50 4.99 4.29 -2.17
C ILE A 50 6.40 4.12 -1.63
N SER A 51 6.54 4.26 -0.33
CA SER A 51 7.74 3.97 0.42
C SER A 51 7.34 3.18 1.66
N TRP A 52 8.05 2.11 1.98
CA TRP A 52 7.83 1.39 3.21
C TRP A 52 9.14 1.01 3.89
N SER A 53 9.10 0.87 5.20
CA SER A 53 10.23 0.46 6.03
C SER A 53 9.75 -0.37 7.22
N LYS A 54 10.46 -1.45 7.52
CA LYS A 54 10.24 -2.25 8.72
C LYS A 54 10.74 -1.51 9.95
N GLY A 55 9.91 -1.44 10.98
CA GLY A 55 10.28 -1.00 12.32
C GLY A 55 11.07 -2.09 13.05
N SER A 56 11.88 -1.68 14.03
CA SER A 56 12.63 -2.59 14.91
C SER A 56 11.73 -3.43 15.83
N ASP A 57 10.48 -3.01 15.99
CA ASP A 57 9.40 -3.67 16.71
C ASP A 57 8.63 -4.71 15.87
N GLY A 58 9.01 -4.88 14.59
CA GLY A 58 8.32 -5.75 13.64
C GLY A 58 7.13 -5.07 12.95
N GLY A 59 6.86 -3.79 13.26
CA GLY A 59 5.85 -3.01 12.56
C GLY A 59 6.29 -2.64 11.13
N LEU A 60 5.34 -2.16 10.33
CA LEU A 60 5.59 -1.67 8.98
C LEU A 60 5.08 -0.24 8.85
N ARG A 61 5.99 0.69 8.53
CA ARG A 61 5.63 2.07 8.18
C ARG A 61 5.57 2.20 6.67
N VAL A 62 4.44 2.64 6.14
CA VAL A 62 4.17 2.80 4.72
C VAL A 62 3.73 4.24 4.46
N GLU A 63 4.53 4.99 3.71
CA GLU A 63 4.15 6.29 3.16
C GLU A 63 3.64 6.08 1.74
N THR A 64 2.41 6.51 1.46
CA THR A 64 1.81 6.43 0.12
C THR A 64 1.27 7.78 -0.30
N ASP A 65 1.49 8.15 -1.55
CA ASP A 65 0.94 9.34 -2.20
C ASP A 65 0.04 8.87 -3.33
N VAL A 66 -1.26 9.03 -3.14
CA VAL A 66 -2.30 8.53 -4.03
C VAL A 66 -2.89 9.69 -4.82
N PRO A 67 -2.85 9.70 -6.17
CA PRO A 67 -3.38 10.80 -6.96
C PRO A 67 -4.92 10.82 -6.90
N VAL A 68 -5.49 12.03 -7.08
CA VAL A 68 -6.93 12.23 -7.19
C VAL A 68 -7.46 11.40 -8.36
N GLY A 69 -8.42 10.51 -8.09
CA GLY A 69 -9.01 9.60 -9.07
C GLY A 69 -8.78 8.11 -8.77
N VAL A 70 -7.85 7.78 -7.89
CA VAL A 70 -7.79 6.45 -7.25
C VAL A 70 -8.76 6.44 -6.08
N GLY A 71 -9.68 5.47 -6.04
CA GLY A 71 -10.79 5.47 -5.10
C GLY A 71 -10.41 5.02 -3.68
N GLU A 72 -10.02 3.76 -3.53
CA GLU A 72 -9.61 3.18 -2.23
C GLU A 72 -8.26 2.48 -2.37
N ALA A 73 -7.32 2.81 -1.49
CA ALA A 73 -6.06 2.07 -1.34
C ALA A 73 -6.15 1.17 -0.11
N ARG A 74 -5.75 -0.09 -0.23
CA ARG A 74 -5.80 -1.07 0.87
C ARG A 74 -4.39 -1.55 1.16
N VAL A 75 -3.95 -1.45 2.41
CA VAL A 75 -2.60 -1.90 2.81
C VAL A 75 -2.72 -3.18 3.62
N TRP A 76 -1.96 -4.20 3.25
CA TRP A 76 -1.92 -5.50 3.93
C TRP A 76 -0.51 -5.81 4.44
N MET A 77 -0.40 -6.53 5.56
CA MET A 77 0.85 -7.18 5.97
C MET A 77 0.55 -8.51 6.68
N GLU A 78 1.53 -9.41 6.69
CA GLU A 78 1.43 -10.63 7.48
C GLU A 78 1.41 -10.29 8.98
N GLY A 79 0.53 -10.96 9.73
CA GLY A 79 0.44 -10.78 11.19
C GLY A 79 -0.24 -9.49 11.66
N LEU A 80 -0.85 -8.70 10.77
CA LEU A 80 -1.48 -7.42 11.09
C LEU A 80 -2.46 -7.51 12.28
N LYS A 81 -2.17 -6.76 13.35
CA LYS A 81 -3.01 -6.68 14.57
C LYS A 81 -3.70 -5.33 14.68
N SER A 82 -3.04 -4.27 14.25
CA SER A 82 -3.53 -2.89 14.31
C SER A 82 -2.93 -2.05 13.19
N GLY A 83 -3.63 -0.98 12.80
CA GLY A 83 -3.10 -0.02 11.86
C GLY A 83 -3.58 1.39 12.13
N HIS A 84 -2.72 2.35 11.83
CA HIS A 84 -2.99 3.78 11.91
C HIS A 84 -2.82 4.39 10.54
N VAL A 85 -3.68 5.36 10.21
CA VAL A 85 -3.57 6.21 9.02
C VAL A 85 -3.51 7.64 9.50
N ASP A 86 -2.43 8.34 9.16
CA ASP A 86 -2.16 9.73 9.58
C ASP A 86 -2.25 9.92 11.10
N GLY A 87 -1.75 8.91 11.84
CA GLY A 87 -1.79 8.88 13.31
C GLY A 87 -3.14 8.50 13.92
N SER A 88 -4.20 8.31 13.12
CA SER A 88 -5.51 7.87 13.59
C SER A 88 -5.64 6.36 13.50
N ALA A 89 -6.06 5.69 14.58
CA ALA A 89 -6.32 4.26 14.56
C ALA A 89 -7.50 3.95 13.61
N VAL A 90 -7.26 3.10 12.61
CA VAL A 90 -8.27 2.70 11.63
C VAL A 90 -8.62 1.22 11.85
N PRO A 91 -9.92 0.87 11.94
CA PRO A 91 -10.32 -0.52 12.12
C PRO A 91 -9.90 -1.37 10.92
N LEU A 92 -9.39 -2.56 11.23
CA LEU A 92 -9.01 -3.54 10.21
C LEU A 92 -10.27 -4.10 9.55
N ALA A 93 -10.34 -4.00 8.22
CA ALA A 93 -11.35 -4.66 7.42
C ALA A 93 -10.87 -6.06 7.04
N LEU A 94 -11.80 -6.99 6.79
CA LEU A 94 -11.46 -8.24 6.12
C LEU A 94 -11.66 -8.06 4.61
N ASP A 95 -10.72 -8.58 3.82
CA ASP A 95 -10.92 -8.73 2.38
C ASP A 95 -11.69 -10.03 2.06
N GLU A 96 -11.97 -10.27 0.78
CA GLU A 96 -12.71 -11.46 0.32
C GLU A 96 -11.97 -12.78 0.63
N SER A 97 -10.65 -12.73 0.81
CA SER A 97 -9.82 -13.87 1.19
C SER A 97 -9.75 -14.07 2.72
N GLY A 98 -10.42 -13.21 3.50
CA GLY A 98 -10.38 -13.25 4.96
C GLY A 98 -9.10 -12.65 5.55
N CYS A 99 -8.28 -11.96 4.75
CA CYS A 99 -7.09 -11.28 5.20
C CYS A 99 -7.45 -9.91 5.80
N LYS A 100 -6.80 -9.57 6.92
CA LYS A 100 -6.95 -8.25 7.55
C LYS A 100 -6.24 -7.19 6.73
N VAL A 101 -6.97 -6.17 6.29
CA VAL A 101 -6.47 -5.06 5.49
C VAL A 101 -6.82 -3.73 6.14
N LEU A 102 -5.91 -2.76 6.04
CA LEU A 102 -6.17 -1.38 6.44
C LEU A 102 -6.68 -0.60 5.23
N LYS A 103 -7.79 0.11 5.38
CA LYS A 103 -8.35 0.95 4.32
C LYS A 103 -7.83 2.37 4.42
N VAL A 104 -7.28 2.86 3.32
CA VAL A 104 -6.87 4.25 3.11
C VAL A 104 -7.84 4.86 2.12
N ALA A 105 -8.78 5.65 2.64
CA ALA A 105 -10.01 6.02 1.94
C ALA A 105 -9.89 7.24 1.01
N SER A 106 -8.71 7.82 0.84
CA SER A 106 -8.57 9.10 0.13
C SER A 106 -7.32 9.22 -0.73
N ALA A 107 -7.44 10.07 -1.75
CA ALA A 107 -6.31 10.65 -2.46
C ALA A 107 -5.55 11.62 -1.56
N GLY A 108 -4.25 11.75 -1.80
CA GLY A 108 -3.32 12.53 -1.01
C GLY A 108 -2.19 11.68 -0.45
N ARG A 109 -1.34 12.34 0.33
CA ARG A 109 -0.27 11.68 1.07
C ARG A 109 -0.81 11.14 2.37
N HIS A 110 -0.59 9.86 2.60
CA HIS A 110 -0.98 9.16 3.80
C HIS A 110 0.22 8.45 4.42
N MET A 111 0.36 8.59 5.74
CA MET A 111 1.30 7.83 6.55
C MET A 111 0.54 6.68 7.21
N VAL A 112 0.87 5.46 6.82
CA VAL A 112 0.26 4.24 7.33
C VAL A 112 1.25 3.52 8.24
N GLU A 113 0.84 3.21 9.46
CA GLU A 113 1.66 2.50 10.44
C GLU A 113 0.93 1.22 10.84
N LEU A 114 1.59 0.09 10.67
CA LEU A 114 1.02 -1.25 10.88
C LEU A 114 1.82 -1.97 11.97
N ALA A 115 1.13 -2.69 12.85
CA ALA A 115 1.71 -3.47 13.95
C ALA A 115 0.91 -4.74 14.25
#